data_AF-A0AAW0BRF1-F1
#
_entry.id   AF-A0AAW0BRF1-F1
#
_cell.length_a   1.000
_cell.length_b   1.000
_cell.length_c   1.000
_cell.angle_alpha   90.00
_cell.angle_beta   90.00
_cell.angle_gamma   90.00
#
_symmetry.space_group_name_H-M   'P 1'
#
loop_
_entity.id
_entity.type
_entity.pdbx_description
1 polymer ?
#
loop_
_entity_poly.entity_id
_entity_poly.type
_entity_poly.pdbx_seq_one_letter_code
_entity_poly.pdbx_strand_id
1 'polypeptide(L)'
;MGAPTTFIVPCLVSHCSFQIHINRHRKQIASETNRWLVKQRNMPSDALRRLHGLNCGRLTAMCYPTASAPHLRVCNDFLTYLFFLDNLSDDMNDLSIAATADTVLSTLRNPDTYRASHVGKMTKDFYRRMVLTASAGTQQRFIKTFGLFFQSIQQQAQDRASGAIPNLDSYISLRRDTSGCKPSFALIEYANNLNLPDTVMEHSVIVSLGEAANDLVTWSNDIFSYRVECGQAYTETHGTSSRRATPTCSWRRTGVLPF
;
A
#
# COMPACT_ATOMS: atom_id res chain seq x y z
N MET A 1 -2.59 23.31 29.26
CA MET A 1 -3.88 22.91 28.65
C MET A 1 -3.88 21.40 28.56
N GLY A 2 -4.97 20.73 28.94
CA GLY A 2 -5.06 19.27 28.82
C GLY A 2 -5.07 18.82 27.36
N ALA A 3 -4.65 17.59 27.09
CA ALA A 3 -4.74 17.01 25.75
C ALA A 3 -6.22 16.91 25.31
N PRO A 4 -6.56 17.22 24.05
CA PRO A 4 -7.93 17.12 23.56
C PRO A 4 -8.47 15.69 23.69
N THR A 5 -9.71 15.56 24.15
CA THR A 5 -10.40 14.27 24.37
C THR A 5 -11.20 13.80 23.15
N THR A 6 -11.46 14.69 22.20
CA THR A 6 -12.19 14.42 20.96
C THR A 6 -11.58 15.19 19.80
N PHE A 7 -11.62 14.58 18.62
CA PHE A 7 -11.22 15.18 17.35
C PHE A 7 -12.39 15.09 16.37
N ILE A 8 -12.69 16.18 15.68
CA ILE A 8 -13.65 16.21 14.57
C ILE A 8 -12.83 16.17 13.29
N VAL A 9 -12.95 15.08 12.54
CA VAL A 9 -12.27 14.94 11.25
C VAL A 9 -13.07 15.74 10.21
N PRO A 10 -12.44 16.67 9.45
CA PRO A 10 -13.13 17.39 8.40
C PRO A 10 -13.60 16.45 7.29
N CYS A 11 -14.66 16.83 6.58
CA CYS A 11 -15.12 16.05 5.43
C CYS A 11 -14.14 16.21 4.26
N LEU A 12 -13.10 15.39 4.22
CA LEU A 12 -12.08 15.46 3.15
C LEU A 12 -12.67 15.22 1.76
N VAL A 13 -13.79 14.48 1.68
CA VAL A 13 -14.44 14.11 0.42
C VAL A 13 -15.33 15.23 -0.13
N SER A 14 -15.85 16.15 0.70
CA SER A 14 -16.76 17.20 0.22
C SER A 14 -16.09 18.21 -0.72
N HIS A 15 -14.77 18.26 -0.73
CA HIS A 15 -13.98 19.11 -1.63
C HIS A 15 -13.66 18.42 -2.97
N CYS A 16 -13.94 17.12 -3.09
CA CYS A 16 -13.65 16.35 -4.30
C CYS A 16 -14.85 16.38 -5.25
N SER A 17 -14.73 17.13 -6.35
CA SER A 17 -15.75 17.19 -7.41
C SER A 17 -15.54 16.13 -8.50
N PHE A 18 -14.56 15.23 -8.35
CA PHE A 18 -14.29 14.20 -9.34
C PHE A 18 -15.38 13.14 -9.33
N GLN A 19 -15.91 12.83 -10.51
CA GLN A 19 -16.87 11.75 -10.67
C GLN A 19 -16.21 10.40 -10.33
N ILE A 20 -16.82 9.67 -9.40
CA ILE A 20 -16.36 8.33 -9.02
C ILE A 20 -16.74 7.35 -10.13
N HIS A 21 -15.71 6.68 -10.67
CA HIS A 21 -15.88 5.59 -11.62
C HIS A 21 -15.48 4.27 -10.95
N ILE A 22 -16.21 3.20 -11.27
CA ILE A 22 -15.91 1.86 -10.75
C ILE A 22 -15.84 0.90 -11.94
N ASN A 23 -14.72 0.20 -12.07
CA ASN A 23 -14.54 -0.80 -13.12
C ASN A 23 -15.63 -1.88 -13.06
N ARG A 24 -16.27 -2.16 -14.21
CA ARG A 24 -17.33 -3.17 -14.35
C ARG A 24 -16.91 -4.58 -13.92
N HIS A 25 -15.61 -4.90 -14.00
CA HIS A 25 -15.05 -6.21 -13.66
C HIS A 25 -14.81 -6.41 -12.16
N ARG A 26 -15.10 -5.40 -11.30
CA ARG A 26 -14.85 -5.42 -9.85
C ARG A 26 -15.22 -6.73 -9.16
N LYS A 27 -16.46 -7.20 -9.35
CA LYS A 27 -16.97 -8.39 -8.63
C LYS A 27 -16.22 -9.66 -9.05
N GLN A 28 -15.98 -9.82 -10.35
CA GLN A 28 -15.25 -10.95 -10.90
C GLN A 28 -13.82 -10.99 -10.35
N ILE A 29 -13.09 -9.88 -10.48
CA ILE A 29 -11.68 -9.81 -10.08
C ILE A 29 -11.52 -9.97 -8.57
N ALA A 30 -12.38 -9.34 -7.76
CA ALA A 30 -12.35 -9.52 -6.30
C ALA A 30 -12.52 -11.01 -5.92
N SER A 31 -13.47 -11.70 -6.55
CA SER A 31 -13.73 -13.13 -6.31
C SER A 31 -12.55 -14.02 -6.70
N GLU A 32 -11.96 -13.77 -7.86
CA GLU A 32 -10.77 -14.49 -8.31
C GLU A 32 -9.55 -14.20 -7.40
N THR A 33 -9.42 -13.00 -6.82
CA THR A 33 -8.26 -12.63 -5.97
C THR A 33 -8.37 -13.30 -4.62
N ASN A 34 -9.59 -13.35 -4.07
CA ASN A 34 -9.87 -14.15 -2.89
C ASN A 34 -9.53 -15.64 -3.11
N ARG A 35 -9.90 -16.22 -4.26
CA ARG A 35 -9.51 -17.60 -4.59
C ARG A 35 -8.00 -17.76 -4.71
N TRP A 36 -7.31 -16.77 -5.27
CA TRP A 36 -5.85 -16.78 -5.39
C TRP A 36 -5.15 -16.70 -4.03
N LEU A 37 -5.64 -15.88 -3.10
CA LEU A 37 -5.14 -15.80 -1.73
C LEU A 37 -5.29 -17.13 -0.99
N VAL A 38 -6.46 -17.77 -1.06
CA VAL A 38 -6.73 -19.07 -0.41
C VAL A 38 -5.80 -20.18 -0.92
N LYS A 39 -5.35 -20.10 -2.18
CA LYS A 39 -4.39 -21.05 -2.74
C LYS A 39 -2.96 -20.85 -2.23
N GLN A 40 -2.63 -19.71 -1.62
CA GLN A 40 -1.31 -19.46 -1.06
C GLN A 40 -1.16 -20.25 0.25
N ARG A 41 -0.49 -21.40 0.16
CA ARG A 41 -0.25 -22.30 1.31
C ARG A 41 0.49 -21.55 2.42
N ASN A 42 0.02 -21.64 3.66
CA ASN A 42 0.62 -21.08 4.88
C ASN A 42 0.37 -19.60 5.17
N MET A 43 -0.65 -18.97 4.57
CA MET A 43 -1.09 -17.64 5.05
C MET A 43 -1.85 -17.81 6.38
N PRO A 44 -1.51 -17.05 7.45
CA PRO A 44 -2.25 -17.10 8.71
C PRO A 44 -3.73 -16.76 8.50
N SER A 45 -4.63 -17.48 9.19
CA SER A 45 -6.08 -17.26 9.08
C SER A 45 -6.50 -15.82 9.42
N ASP A 46 -5.81 -15.19 10.37
CA ASP A 46 -6.04 -13.80 10.74
C ASP A 46 -5.62 -12.80 9.65
N ALA A 47 -4.49 -13.05 8.98
CA ALA A 47 -4.05 -12.25 7.84
C ALA A 47 -5.06 -12.35 6.68
N LEU A 48 -5.54 -13.55 6.37
CA LEU A 48 -6.59 -13.76 5.37
C LEU A 48 -7.88 -13.01 5.71
N ARG A 49 -8.33 -13.08 6.97
CA ARG A 49 -9.53 -12.38 7.44
C ARG A 49 -9.40 -10.85 7.32
N ARG A 50 -8.24 -10.29 7.68
CA ARG A 50 -7.95 -8.86 7.50
C ARG A 50 -7.99 -8.46 6.02
N LEU A 51 -7.31 -9.22 5.16
CA LEU A 51 -7.30 -8.98 3.71
C LEU A 51 -8.71 -9.03 3.09
N HIS A 52 -9.56 -9.95 3.53
CA HIS A 52 -10.96 -9.99 3.09
C HIS A 52 -11.76 -8.75 3.52
N GLY A 53 -11.49 -8.22 4.72
CA GLY A 53 -12.14 -7.00 5.25
C GLY A 53 -11.77 -5.71 4.51
N LEU A 54 -10.58 -5.64 3.90
CA LEU A 54 -10.09 -4.43 3.20
C LEU A 54 -10.91 -4.03 1.97
N ASN A 55 -11.72 -4.95 1.42
CA ASN A 55 -12.48 -4.73 0.18
C ASN A 55 -11.58 -4.21 -0.97
N CYS A 56 -10.37 -4.76 -1.07
CA CYS A 56 -9.32 -4.32 -2.00
C CYS A 56 -9.81 -4.32 -3.46
N GLY A 57 -10.66 -5.28 -3.83
CA GLY A 57 -11.34 -5.30 -5.13
C GLY A 57 -12.09 -4.01 -5.48
N ARG A 58 -12.74 -3.39 -4.50
CA ARG A 58 -13.44 -2.10 -4.70
C ARG A 58 -12.45 -0.95 -4.84
N LEU A 59 -11.42 -0.90 -4.00
CA LEU A 59 -10.35 0.11 -4.09
C LEU A 59 -9.68 0.06 -5.47
N THR A 60 -9.19 -1.10 -5.87
CA THR A 60 -8.55 -1.30 -7.18
C THR A 60 -9.50 -0.90 -8.33
N ALA A 61 -10.77 -1.30 -8.28
CA ALA A 61 -11.72 -0.95 -9.33
C ALA A 61 -12.02 0.56 -9.43
N MET A 62 -11.82 1.33 -8.35
CA MET A 62 -11.92 2.78 -8.35
C MET A 62 -10.63 3.45 -8.87
N CYS A 63 -9.47 2.87 -8.56
CA CYS A 63 -8.17 3.38 -9.03
C CYS A 63 -7.91 3.10 -10.52
N TYR A 64 -8.43 1.99 -11.05
CA TYR A 64 -8.24 1.57 -12.45
C TYR A 64 -9.59 1.35 -13.17
N PRO A 65 -10.41 2.40 -13.33
CA PRO A 65 -11.81 2.28 -13.74
C PRO A 65 -12.00 1.76 -15.17
N THR A 66 -11.02 2.00 -16.05
CA THR A 66 -11.06 1.68 -17.48
C THR A 66 -10.27 0.40 -17.85
N ALA A 67 -9.53 -0.17 -16.90
CA ALA A 67 -8.68 -1.34 -17.15
C ALA A 67 -9.49 -2.53 -17.67
N SER A 68 -8.91 -3.30 -18.59
CA SER A 68 -9.48 -4.59 -18.99
C SER A 68 -9.44 -5.58 -17.81
N ALA A 69 -10.28 -6.62 -17.86
CA ALA A 69 -10.28 -7.66 -16.83
C ALA A 69 -8.87 -8.24 -16.51
N PRO A 70 -8.04 -8.65 -17.49
CA PRO A 70 -6.70 -9.18 -17.18
C PRO A 70 -5.74 -8.14 -16.59
N HIS A 71 -5.83 -6.87 -16.97
CA HIS A 71 -4.97 -5.83 -16.37
C HIS A 71 -5.44 -5.47 -14.96
N LEU A 72 -6.77 -5.33 -14.75
CA LEU A 72 -7.35 -5.08 -13.43
C LEU A 72 -7.03 -6.23 -12.46
N ARG A 73 -6.98 -7.46 -12.98
CA ARG A 73 -6.61 -8.66 -12.23
C ARG A 73 -5.23 -8.54 -11.60
N VAL A 74 -4.22 -8.15 -12.37
CA VAL A 74 -2.84 -7.97 -11.89
C VAL A 74 -2.78 -6.83 -10.89
N CYS A 75 -3.42 -5.69 -11.18
CA CYS A 75 -3.47 -4.56 -10.26
C CYS A 75 -4.09 -4.97 -8.91
N ASN A 76 -5.19 -5.73 -8.93
CA ASN A 76 -5.87 -6.13 -7.70
C ASN A 76 -5.05 -7.12 -6.87
N ASP A 77 -4.41 -8.10 -7.53
CA ASP A 77 -3.53 -9.05 -6.85
C ASP A 77 -2.33 -8.33 -6.25
N PHE A 78 -1.74 -7.35 -6.95
CA PHE A 78 -0.66 -6.51 -6.42
C PHE A 78 -1.12 -5.66 -5.22
N LEU A 79 -2.22 -4.90 -5.31
CA LEU A 79 -2.69 -4.07 -4.19
C LEU A 79 -3.02 -4.94 -2.96
N THR A 80 -3.63 -6.10 -3.18
CA THR A 80 -3.91 -7.05 -2.09
C THR A 80 -2.63 -7.58 -1.46
N TYR A 81 -1.63 -7.90 -2.29
CA TYR A 81 -0.31 -8.34 -1.85
C TYR A 81 0.47 -7.24 -1.13
N LEU A 82 0.34 -5.98 -1.55
CA LEU A 82 0.93 -4.82 -0.90
C LEU A 82 0.40 -4.66 0.53
N PHE A 83 -0.92 -4.76 0.73
CA PHE A 83 -1.51 -4.77 2.08
C PHE A 83 -1.05 -5.97 2.91
N PHE A 84 -0.82 -7.12 2.29
CA PHE A 84 -0.26 -8.27 3.00
C PHE A 84 1.17 -8.00 3.48
N LEU A 85 2.02 -7.39 2.65
CA LEU A 85 3.37 -7.00 3.04
C LEU A 85 3.39 -5.93 4.14
N ASP A 86 2.51 -4.94 4.05
CA ASP A 86 2.35 -3.89 5.04
C ASP A 86 2.03 -4.48 6.43
N ASN A 87 1.01 -5.35 6.50
CA ASN A 87 0.66 -6.07 7.73
C ASN A 87 1.81 -6.95 8.25
N LEU A 88 2.56 -7.62 7.37
CA LEU A 88 3.73 -8.40 7.79
C LEU A 88 4.82 -7.49 8.39
N SER A 89 5.04 -6.33 7.79
CA SER A 89 6.12 -5.41 8.19
C SER A 89 5.92 -4.78 9.57
N ASP A 90 4.68 -4.71 10.05
CA ASP A 90 4.38 -4.25 11.42
C ASP A 90 4.87 -5.20 12.51
N ASP A 91 4.93 -6.50 12.22
CA ASP A 91 5.38 -7.54 13.16
C ASP A 91 6.86 -7.92 12.96
N MET A 92 7.54 -7.33 11.98
CA MET A 92 8.90 -7.72 11.56
C MET A 92 10.00 -6.78 12.09
N ASN A 93 11.16 -7.38 12.38
CA ASN A 93 12.39 -6.63 12.62
C ASN A 93 13.11 -6.28 11.30
N ASP A 94 14.10 -5.39 11.39
CA ASP A 94 14.88 -4.89 10.24
C ASP A 94 15.46 -6.02 9.36
N LEU A 95 16.11 -7.02 9.99
CA LEU A 95 16.70 -8.17 9.29
C LEU A 95 15.68 -8.96 8.46
N SER A 96 14.46 -9.09 8.99
CA SER A 96 13.38 -9.81 8.31
C SER A 96 12.83 -9.01 7.12
N ILE A 97 12.77 -7.67 7.24
CA ILE A 97 12.36 -6.77 6.15
C ILE A 97 13.38 -6.83 5.02
N ALA A 98 14.67 -6.74 5.32
CA ALA A 98 15.74 -6.82 4.32
C ALA A 98 15.72 -8.15 3.54
N ALA A 99 15.54 -9.27 4.23
CA ALA A 99 15.43 -10.59 3.59
C ALA A 99 14.19 -10.71 2.69
N THR A 100 13.08 -10.10 3.11
CA THR A 100 11.83 -10.07 2.33
C THR A 100 11.99 -9.19 1.08
N ALA A 101 12.59 -8.01 1.24
CA ALA A 101 12.92 -7.11 0.14
C ALA A 101 13.82 -7.80 -0.89
N ASP A 102 14.89 -8.46 -0.45
CA ASP A 102 15.79 -9.21 -1.34
C ASP A 102 15.04 -10.31 -2.10
N THR A 103 14.22 -11.10 -1.39
CA THR A 103 13.39 -12.15 -2.02
C THR A 103 12.49 -11.59 -3.11
N VAL A 104 11.79 -10.49 -2.81
CA VAL A 104 10.81 -9.88 -3.72
C VAL A 104 11.50 -9.25 -4.92
N LEU A 105 12.52 -8.42 -4.70
CA LEU A 105 13.24 -7.73 -5.77
C LEU A 105 14.02 -8.71 -6.65
N SER A 106 14.63 -9.74 -6.06
CA SER A 106 15.29 -10.81 -6.83
C SER A 106 14.30 -11.61 -7.67
N THR A 107 13.10 -11.86 -7.16
CA THR A 107 12.01 -12.49 -7.92
C THR A 107 11.56 -11.63 -9.10
N LEU A 108 11.44 -10.32 -8.92
CA LEU A 108 11.00 -9.40 -9.98
C LEU A 108 12.08 -9.20 -11.06
N ARG A 109 13.36 -9.13 -10.66
CA ARG A 109 14.49 -8.98 -11.58
C ARG A 109 14.80 -10.28 -12.35
N ASN A 110 14.57 -11.43 -11.73
CA ASN A 110 14.91 -12.75 -12.27
C ASN A 110 13.71 -13.72 -12.20
N PRO A 111 12.58 -13.40 -12.88
CA PRO A 111 11.33 -14.13 -12.71
C PRO A 111 11.41 -15.61 -13.09
N ASP A 112 12.34 -16.01 -13.97
CA ASP A 112 12.46 -17.40 -14.41
C ASP A 112 13.46 -18.22 -13.59
N THR A 113 14.57 -17.62 -13.18
CA THR A 113 15.68 -18.34 -12.53
C THR A 113 15.63 -18.28 -11.00
N TYR A 114 14.98 -17.27 -10.40
CA TYR A 114 14.95 -17.15 -8.95
C TYR A 114 14.00 -18.18 -8.31
N ARG A 115 14.53 -18.93 -7.34
CA ARG A 115 13.78 -19.88 -6.51
C ARG A 115 13.16 -19.17 -5.32
N ALA A 116 11.96 -18.66 -5.55
CA ALA A 116 11.22 -17.91 -4.55
C ALA A 116 10.79 -18.72 -3.32
N SER A 117 10.93 -18.12 -2.15
CA SER A 117 10.25 -18.50 -0.90
C SER A 117 8.74 -18.20 -0.99
N HIS A 118 7.97 -18.33 0.11
CA HIS A 118 6.51 -18.12 0.08
C HIS A 118 6.10 -16.75 -0.49
N VAL A 119 6.68 -15.66 0.04
CA VAL A 119 6.39 -14.29 -0.40
C VAL A 119 6.77 -14.10 -1.87
N GLY A 120 7.93 -14.62 -2.29
CA GLY A 120 8.35 -14.55 -3.68
C GLY A 120 7.45 -15.37 -4.63
N LYS A 121 6.79 -16.45 -4.17
CA LYS A 121 5.86 -17.21 -5.03
C LYS A 121 4.64 -16.36 -5.38
N MET A 122 4.11 -15.60 -4.43
CA MET A 122 3.04 -14.63 -4.68
C MET A 122 3.52 -13.53 -5.63
N THR A 123 4.70 -12.97 -5.40
CA THR A 123 5.34 -11.99 -6.30
C THR A 123 5.43 -12.51 -7.72
N LYS A 124 5.98 -13.72 -7.89
CA LYS A 124 6.18 -14.38 -9.19
C LYS A 124 4.88 -14.62 -9.93
N ASP A 125 3.81 -14.98 -9.22
CA ASP A 125 2.53 -15.32 -9.84
C ASP A 125 1.82 -14.12 -10.49
N PHE A 126 1.71 -12.99 -9.80
CA PHE A 126 1.11 -11.80 -10.42
C PHE A 126 2.07 -11.16 -11.42
N TYR A 127 3.37 -11.14 -11.13
CA TYR A 127 4.35 -10.50 -12.00
C TYR A 127 4.51 -11.22 -13.34
N ARG A 128 4.43 -12.56 -13.37
CA ARG A 128 4.40 -13.32 -14.63
C ARG A 128 3.23 -12.95 -15.53
N ARG A 129 2.09 -12.55 -14.95
CA ARG A 129 0.94 -12.05 -15.73
C ARG A 129 1.15 -10.62 -16.19
N MET A 130 1.85 -9.80 -15.38
CA MET A 130 2.20 -8.42 -15.73
C MET A 130 3.14 -8.35 -16.94
N VAL A 131 4.25 -9.10 -16.91
CA VAL A 131 5.32 -8.99 -17.93
C VAL A 131 4.89 -9.40 -19.34
N LEU A 132 3.76 -10.10 -19.49
CA LEU A 132 3.22 -10.49 -20.80
C LEU A 132 2.74 -9.29 -21.61
N THR A 133 2.27 -8.22 -20.96
CA THR A 133 1.69 -7.05 -21.63
C THR A 133 2.26 -5.71 -21.15
N ALA A 134 3.03 -5.69 -20.05
CA ALA A 134 3.71 -4.48 -19.58
C ALA A 134 4.88 -4.09 -20.47
N SER A 135 5.01 -2.79 -20.77
CA SER A 135 6.19 -2.26 -21.45
C SER A 135 7.45 -2.41 -20.57
N ALA A 136 8.63 -2.39 -21.19
CA ALA A 136 9.89 -2.41 -20.45
C ALA A 136 10.01 -1.24 -19.46
N GLY A 137 9.54 -0.05 -19.85
CA GLY A 137 9.51 1.14 -18.99
C GLY A 137 8.63 0.92 -17.76
N THR A 138 7.43 0.35 -17.92
CA THR A 138 6.54 0.04 -16.79
C THR A 138 7.17 -0.96 -15.84
N GLN A 139 7.77 -2.04 -16.36
CA GLN A 139 8.42 -3.06 -15.54
C GLN A 139 9.57 -2.46 -14.72
N GLN A 140 10.42 -1.63 -15.33
CA GLN A 140 11.51 -0.94 -14.64
C GLN A 140 11.00 0.03 -13.57
N ARG A 141 9.99 0.85 -13.89
CA ARG A 141 9.37 1.80 -12.95
C ARG A 141 8.74 1.08 -11.77
N PHE A 142 8.03 -0.02 -12.01
CA PHE A 142 7.43 -0.83 -10.96
C PHE A 142 8.50 -1.42 -10.02
N ILE A 143 9.55 -2.03 -10.55
CA ILE A 143 10.65 -2.57 -9.75
C ILE A 143 11.35 -1.46 -8.94
N LYS A 144 11.64 -0.31 -9.57
CA LYS A 144 12.28 0.84 -8.92
C LYS A 144 11.44 1.35 -7.75
N THR A 145 10.17 1.66 -8.00
CA THR A 145 9.26 2.22 -6.98
C THR A 145 8.95 1.24 -5.86
N PHE A 146 8.93 -0.06 -6.15
CA PHE A 146 8.76 -1.07 -5.11
C PHE A 146 10.04 -1.28 -4.29
N GLY A 147 11.22 -1.06 -4.89
CA GLY A 147 12.48 -0.98 -4.15
C GLY A 147 12.50 0.19 -3.15
N LEU A 148 12.03 1.38 -3.57
CA LEU A 148 11.89 2.54 -2.68
C LEU A 148 10.94 2.25 -1.50
N PHE A 149 9.83 1.56 -1.76
CA PHE A 149 8.90 1.12 -0.72
C PHE A 149 9.61 0.27 0.35
N PHE A 150 10.36 -0.77 -0.04
CA PHE A 150 11.09 -1.59 0.95
C PHE A 150 12.16 -0.82 1.71
N GLN A 151 12.90 0.08 1.04
CA GLN A 151 13.89 0.96 1.70
C GLN A 151 13.21 1.84 2.76
N SER A 152 12.04 2.38 2.44
CA SER A 152 11.29 3.24 3.36
C SER A 152 10.71 2.48 4.56
N ILE A 153 10.21 1.25 4.36
CA ILE A 153 9.77 0.38 5.47
C ILE A 153 10.96 0.03 6.38
N GLN A 154 12.13 -0.23 5.79
CA GLN A 154 13.34 -0.49 6.55
C GLN A 154 13.71 0.69 7.45
N GLN A 155 13.73 1.91 6.88
CA GLN A 155 13.97 3.14 7.65
C GLN A 155 12.93 3.31 8.76
N GLN A 156 11.65 3.08 8.47
CA GLN A 156 10.58 3.17 9.48
C GLN A 156 10.78 2.16 10.62
N ALA A 157 11.22 0.94 10.32
CA ALA A 157 11.54 -0.06 11.35
C ALA A 157 12.73 0.36 12.23
N GLN A 158 13.76 0.97 11.64
CA GLN A 158 14.92 1.49 12.37
C GLN A 158 14.53 2.66 13.28
N ASP A 159 13.71 3.60 12.79
CA ASP A 159 13.19 4.72 13.57
C ASP A 159 12.35 4.22 14.75
N ARG A 160 11.49 3.21 14.52
CA ARG A 160 10.71 2.56 15.59
C ARG A 160 11.61 1.90 16.64
N ALA A 161 12.68 1.22 16.20
CA ALA A 161 13.60 0.54 17.10
C ALA A 161 14.47 1.51 17.93
N SER A 162 14.88 2.65 17.36
CA SER A 162 15.64 3.68 18.07
C SER A 162 14.77 4.63 18.88
N GLY A 163 13.45 4.60 18.68
CA GLY A 163 12.51 5.59 19.21
C GLY A 163 12.69 6.97 18.59
N ALA A 164 13.36 7.06 17.44
CA ALA A 164 13.52 8.29 16.69
C ALA A 164 12.18 8.72 16.09
N ILE A 165 12.01 10.03 16.03
CA ILE A 165 10.79 10.65 15.55
C ILE A 165 11.18 11.64 14.46
N PRO A 166 10.76 11.42 13.20
CA PRO A 166 11.12 12.30 12.11
C PRO A 166 10.49 13.69 12.31
N ASN A 167 11.21 14.73 11.88
CA ASN A 167 10.61 16.05 11.67
C ASN A 167 9.61 16.00 10.49
N LEU A 168 8.84 17.08 10.29
CA LEU A 168 7.77 17.11 9.28
C LEU A 168 8.27 16.82 7.86
N ASP A 169 9.36 17.44 7.43
CA ASP A 169 9.88 17.27 6.05
C ASP A 169 10.42 15.85 5.82
N SER A 170 11.14 15.31 6.80
CA SER A 170 11.61 13.92 6.79
C SER A 170 10.44 12.93 6.79
N TYR A 171 9.40 13.21 7.57
CA TYR A 171 8.18 12.43 7.61
C TYR A 171 7.46 12.44 6.26
N ILE A 172 7.23 13.61 5.65
CA ILE A 172 6.56 13.73 4.34
C ILE A 172 7.34 12.92 3.28
N SER A 173 8.66 13.10 3.25
CA SER A 173 9.52 12.41 2.29
C SER A 173 9.46 10.89 2.46
N LEU A 174 9.64 10.41 3.70
CA LEU A 174 9.58 8.98 4.02
C LEU A 174 8.19 8.40 3.73
N ARG A 175 7.14 9.13 4.11
CA ARG A 175 5.75 8.67 4.01
C ARG A 175 5.29 8.52 2.55
N ARG A 176 5.76 9.38 1.65
CA ARG A 176 5.53 9.24 0.19
C ARG A 176 6.08 7.92 -0.36
N ASP A 177 7.14 7.38 0.24
CA ASP A 177 7.71 6.08 -0.16
C ASP A 177 7.04 4.90 0.57
N THR A 178 6.69 5.05 1.86
CA THR A 178 6.04 3.97 2.64
C THR A 178 4.56 3.76 2.28
N SER A 179 3.89 4.74 1.64
CA SER A 179 2.46 4.64 1.32
C SER A 179 2.11 3.54 0.31
N GLY A 180 3.08 3.07 -0.46
CA GLY A 180 2.86 2.13 -1.56
C GLY A 180 2.10 2.74 -2.76
N CYS A 181 1.88 4.06 -2.77
CA CYS A 181 1.27 4.76 -3.91
C CYS A 181 2.18 4.72 -5.16
N LYS A 182 3.49 4.94 -5.01
CA LYS A 182 4.42 4.97 -6.15
C LYS A 182 4.40 3.69 -7.01
N PRO A 183 4.51 2.46 -6.45
CA PRO A 183 4.39 1.25 -7.26
C PRO A 183 2.98 1.03 -7.80
N SER A 184 1.94 1.52 -7.13
CA SER A 184 0.58 1.52 -7.67
C SER A 184 0.44 2.45 -8.88
N PHE A 185 1.03 3.65 -8.83
CA PHE A 185 1.02 4.60 -9.95
C PHE A 185 1.79 4.07 -11.16
N ALA A 186 2.87 3.32 -10.96
CA ALA A 186 3.56 2.64 -12.05
C ALA A 186 2.63 1.66 -12.82
N LEU A 187 1.61 1.10 -12.17
CA LEU A 187 0.63 0.23 -12.82
C LEU A 187 -0.46 0.99 -13.59
N ILE A 188 -0.56 2.32 -13.49
CA ILE A 188 -1.55 3.09 -14.27
C ILE A 188 -1.26 2.97 -15.77
N GLU A 189 0.02 3.05 -16.15
CA GLU A 189 0.48 2.85 -17.53
C GLU A 189 0.08 1.45 -18.04
N TYR A 190 0.42 0.42 -17.25
CA TYR A 190 0.06 -0.97 -17.54
C TYR A 190 -1.46 -1.17 -17.66
N ALA A 191 -2.23 -0.64 -16.72
CA ALA A 191 -3.68 -0.80 -16.66
C ALA A 191 -4.40 -0.23 -17.90
N ASN A 192 -3.82 0.84 -18.47
CA ASN A 192 -4.33 1.51 -19.67
C ASN A 192 -3.62 1.08 -20.96
N ASN A 193 -2.73 0.07 -20.90
CA ASN A 193 -1.97 -0.42 -22.05
C ASN A 193 -1.18 0.69 -22.76
N LEU A 194 -0.54 1.56 -21.97
CA LEU A 194 0.29 2.66 -22.46
C LEU A 194 1.77 2.24 -22.48
N ASN A 195 2.54 2.88 -23.36
CA ASN A 195 4.00 2.77 -23.38
C ASN A 195 4.57 4.20 -23.43
N LEU A 196 4.64 4.82 -22.25
CA LEU A 196 5.05 6.20 -22.09
C LEU A 196 6.59 6.29 -22.07
N PRO A 197 7.18 7.18 -22.89
CA PRO A 197 8.62 7.47 -22.82
C PRO A 197 9.00 8.03 -21.45
N ASP A 198 10.26 7.82 -21.05
CA ASP A 198 10.79 8.33 -19.79
C ASP A 198 10.71 9.86 -19.71
N THR A 199 10.89 10.56 -20.84
CA THR A 199 10.75 12.02 -20.93
C THR A 199 9.36 12.54 -20.49
N VAL A 200 8.31 11.74 -20.68
CA VAL A 200 6.95 12.07 -20.19
C VAL A 200 6.86 11.81 -18.69
N MET A 201 7.33 10.65 -18.24
CA MET A 201 7.26 10.25 -16.82
C MET A 201 8.14 11.12 -15.92
N GLU A 202 9.24 11.64 -16.45
CA GLU A 202 10.20 12.52 -15.77
C GLU A 202 9.85 14.00 -15.93
N HIS A 203 8.83 14.33 -16.74
CA HIS A 203 8.37 15.70 -16.87
C HIS A 203 7.92 16.23 -15.51
N SER A 204 8.41 17.42 -15.13
CA SER A 204 8.20 18.00 -13.78
C SER A 204 6.73 18.02 -13.37
N VAL A 205 5.81 18.36 -14.28
CA VAL A 205 4.36 18.35 -14.03
C VAL A 205 3.84 16.95 -13.64
N ILE A 206 4.30 15.88 -14.30
CA ILE A 206 3.87 14.51 -14.00
C ILE A 206 4.42 14.08 -12.64
N VAL A 207 5.68 14.41 -12.34
CA VAL A 207 6.30 14.13 -11.04
C VAL A 207 5.55 14.87 -9.92
N SER A 208 5.34 16.18 -10.06
CA SER A 208 4.62 16.98 -9.07
C SER A 208 3.16 16.53 -8.89
N LEU A 209 2.48 16.14 -9.96
CA LEU A 209 1.14 15.56 -9.87
C LEU A 209 1.14 14.24 -9.09
N GLY A 210 2.12 13.37 -9.34
CA GLY A 210 2.29 12.12 -8.62
C GLY A 210 2.55 12.35 -7.12
N GLU A 211 3.37 13.34 -6.77
CA GLU A 211 3.61 13.70 -5.36
C GLU A 211 2.36 14.25 -4.69
N ALA A 212 1.67 15.20 -5.31
CA ALA A 212 0.44 15.77 -4.77
C ALA A 212 -0.68 14.73 -4.59
N ALA A 213 -0.82 13.81 -5.55
CA ALA A 213 -1.77 12.71 -5.44
C ALA A 213 -1.40 11.74 -4.30
N ASN A 214 -0.11 11.46 -4.13
CA ASN A 214 0.39 10.62 -3.04
C ASN A 214 0.13 11.27 -1.68
N ASP A 215 0.42 12.57 -1.53
CA ASP A 215 0.15 13.33 -0.30
C ASP A 215 -1.34 13.29 0.06
N LEU A 216 -2.22 13.53 -0.92
CA LEU A 216 -3.67 13.48 -0.70
C LEU A 216 -4.13 12.10 -0.24
N VAL A 217 -3.68 11.03 -0.90
CA VAL A 217 -4.03 9.65 -0.52
C VAL A 217 -3.49 9.33 0.87
N THR A 218 -2.25 9.70 1.13
CA THR A 218 -1.54 9.24 2.31
C THR A 218 -1.97 10.00 3.56
N TRP A 219 -2.07 11.31 3.50
CA TRP A 219 -2.56 12.09 4.65
C TRP A 219 -4.03 11.79 4.93
N SER A 220 -4.84 11.52 3.89
CA SER A 220 -6.21 11.02 4.11
C SER A 220 -6.17 9.68 4.84
N ASN A 221 -5.28 8.76 4.46
CA ASN A 221 -5.10 7.49 5.15
C ASN A 221 -4.72 7.72 6.61
N ASP A 222 -3.71 8.54 6.91
CA ASP A 222 -3.25 8.80 8.28
C ASP A 222 -4.36 9.38 9.16
N ILE A 223 -5.20 10.27 8.60
CA ILE A 223 -6.35 10.84 9.31
C ILE A 223 -7.42 9.77 9.62
N PHE A 224 -7.76 8.93 8.64
CA PHE A 224 -8.78 7.90 8.81
C PHE A 224 -8.28 6.70 9.63
N SER A 225 -6.99 6.39 9.60
CA SER A 225 -6.35 5.29 10.35
C SER A 225 -5.94 5.69 11.77
N TYR A 226 -5.84 6.99 12.07
CA TYR A 226 -5.34 7.52 13.34
C TYR A 226 -5.87 6.79 14.58
N ARG A 227 -7.19 6.54 14.65
CA ARG A 227 -7.81 5.86 15.82
C ARG A 227 -7.30 4.43 16.01
N VAL A 228 -7.17 3.70 14.91
CA VAL A 228 -6.68 2.31 14.91
C VAL A 228 -5.21 2.28 15.31
N GLU A 229 -4.39 3.16 14.72
CA GLU A 229 -2.96 3.27 15.00
C GLU A 229 -2.65 3.71 16.44
N CYS A 230 -3.50 4.56 17.01
CA CYS A 230 -3.39 4.97 18.41
C CYS A 230 -3.98 3.95 19.40
N GLY A 231 -4.41 2.77 18.94
CA GLY A 231 -4.92 1.69 19.80
C GLY A 231 -6.25 2.01 20.48
N GLN A 232 -7.00 2.99 19.99
CA GLN A 232 -8.31 3.34 20.52
C GLN A 232 -9.37 2.43 19.89
N ALA A 233 -9.79 1.40 20.62
CA ALA A 233 -10.86 0.50 20.20
C ALA A 233 -12.16 1.26 19.89
N TYR A 234 -12.89 0.78 18.88
CA TYR A 234 -14.24 1.23 18.55
C TYR A 234 -15.16 0.95 19.74
N THR A 235 -15.47 1.95 20.57
CA THR A 235 -16.65 1.85 21.44
C THR A 235 -17.86 2.25 20.61
N GLU A 236 -18.43 1.29 19.87
CA GLU A 236 -19.88 1.32 19.68
C GLU A 236 -20.51 1.26 21.06
N THR A 237 -21.53 2.07 21.30
CA THR A 237 -22.21 2.28 22.58
C THR A 237 -23.01 1.07 23.07
N HIS A 238 -22.57 -0.16 22.78
CA HIS A 238 -23.18 -1.40 23.25
C HIS A 238 -22.11 -2.45 23.59
N GLY A 239 -21.78 -2.54 24.89
CA GLY A 239 -21.44 -3.80 25.55
C GLY A 239 -20.06 -4.43 25.32
N THR A 240 -19.19 -4.26 26.33
CA THR A 240 -18.22 -5.24 26.85
C THR A 240 -17.16 -5.87 25.92
N SER A 241 -15.94 -5.33 25.96
CA SER A 241 -14.74 -5.99 26.55
C SER A 241 -13.48 -5.24 26.10
N SER A 242 -12.66 -4.77 27.05
CA SER A 242 -11.43 -4.03 26.75
C SER A 242 -10.21 -4.95 26.90
N ARG A 243 -9.47 -5.17 25.82
CA ARG A 243 -8.06 -5.53 25.89
C ARG A 243 -7.26 -4.25 25.70
N ARG A 244 -6.48 -3.84 26.70
CA ARG A 244 -5.50 -2.76 26.56
C ARG A 244 -4.39 -3.24 25.62
N ALA A 245 -4.37 -2.74 24.39
CA ALA A 245 -3.17 -2.70 23.59
C ALA A 245 -2.32 -1.51 24.06
N THR A 246 -1.02 -1.73 24.25
CA THR A 246 -0.05 -0.66 24.50
C THR A 246 -0.05 0.28 23.28
N PRO A 247 -0.23 1.60 23.42
CA PRO A 247 -0.31 2.49 22.27
C PRO A 247 1.07 2.59 21.61
N THR A 248 1.20 2.09 20.38
CA THR A 248 2.39 2.22 19.51
C THR A 248 2.37 3.51 18.69
N CYS A 249 1.42 4.43 18.97
CA CYS A 249 1.22 5.65 18.19
C CYS A 249 2.49 6.52 18.18
N SER A 250 3.27 6.45 17.10
CA SER A 250 4.40 7.35 16.80
C SER A 250 3.96 8.82 16.83
N TRP A 251 2.70 9.08 16.47
CA TRP A 251 2.04 10.39 16.48
C TRP A 251 1.91 11.06 17.86
N ARG A 252 1.88 10.29 18.96
CA ARG A 252 1.77 10.90 20.31
C ARG A 252 3.05 11.60 20.75
N ARG A 253 4.19 11.32 20.13
CA ARG A 253 5.50 11.83 20.57
C ARG A 253 6.09 12.92 19.66
N THR A 254 5.59 13.08 18.43
CA THR A 254 6.04 14.14 17.51
C THR A 254 5.60 15.53 17.95
N GLY A 255 4.52 15.68 18.70
CA GLY A 255 3.90 17.00 18.94
C GLY A 255 3.41 17.69 17.65
N VAL A 256 3.55 17.03 16.50
CA VAL A 256 3.09 17.46 15.18
C VAL A 256 1.87 16.61 14.88
N LEU A 257 0.72 17.17 15.21
CA LEU A 257 -0.52 16.80 14.54
C LEU A 257 -0.46 17.48 13.16
N PRO A 258 -0.95 16.86 12.07
CA PRO A 258 -1.16 17.57 10.81
C PRO A 258 -2.30 18.62 10.88
N PHE A 259 -2.66 19.08 12.09
CA PHE A 259 -3.60 20.17 12.34
C PHE A 259 -3.19 20.96 13.59
#